data_AF-A0A6A6CVD3-F1
#
_entry.id   AF-A0A6A6CVD3-F1
#
_cell.length_a   1.000
_cell.length_b   1.000
_cell.length_c   1.000
_cell.angle_alpha   90.00
_cell.angle_beta   90.00
_cell.angle_gamma   90.00
#
_symmetry.space_group_name_H-M   'P 1'
#
loop_
_entity.id
_entity.type
_entity.pdbx_description
1 polymer ?
#
loop_
_entity_poly.entity_id
_entity_poly.type
_entity_poly.pdbx_seq_one_letter_code
_entity_poly.pdbx_strand_id
1 'polypeptide(L)' 'MIDLKDHLNHCIHSLRQAISCASDISVGVWQWETALSDYKPNFGTEHTCRNFDKIQDWARSRSFENFA' A
#
# COMPACT_ATOMS: atom_id res chain seq x y z
N MET A 1 -27.51 -20.79 0.23
CA MET A 1 -27.17 -19.67 -0.67
C MET A 1 -26.54 -18.60 0.19
N ILE A 2 -25.27 -18.25 -0.06
CA ILE A 2 -24.55 -17.21 0.68
C ILE A 2 -25.03 -15.86 0.13
N ASP A 3 -25.40 -14.93 1.02
CA ASP A 3 -25.78 -13.58 0.63
C ASP A 3 -24.61 -12.89 -0.09
N LEU A 4 -24.90 -12.11 -1.14
CA LEU A 4 -23.89 -11.39 -1.91
C LEU A 4 -23.06 -10.46 -1.00
N LYS A 5 -23.70 -9.86 0.01
CA LYS A 5 -22.99 -9.01 0.99
C LYS A 5 -21.99 -9.81 1.81
N ASP A 6 -22.34 -11.00 2.29
CA ASP A 6 -21.44 -11.84 3.07
C ASP A 6 -20.26 -12.35 2.24
N HIS A 7 -20.50 -12.68 0.97
CA HIS A 7 -19.43 -13.04 0.04
C HIS A 7 -18.47 -11.87 -0.19
N LEU A 8 -18.96 -10.65 -0.39
CA LEU A 8 -18.09 -9.50 -0.59
C LEU A 8 -17.37 -9.09 0.70
N ASN A 9 -18.04 -9.14 1.86
CA ASN A 9 -17.49 -8.68 3.14
C ASN A 9 -16.23 -9.44 3.55
N HIS A 10 -16.22 -10.77 3.41
CA HIS A 10 -15.02 -11.53 3.77
C HIS A 10 -13.87 -11.29 2.78
N CYS A 11 -14.16 -11.13 1.47
CA CYS A 11 -13.14 -10.79 0.47
C CYS A 11 -12.48 -9.45 0.80
N ILE A 12 -13.28 -8.42 1.10
CA ILE A 12 -12.77 -7.10 1.50
C ILE A 12 -11.99 -7.20 2.82
N HIS A 13 -12.44 -8.01 3.77
CA HIS A 13 -11.71 -8.25 5.01
C HIS A 13 -10.32 -8.85 4.75
N SER A 14 -10.24 -9.89 3.91
CA SER A 14 -8.98 -10.55 3.54
C SER A 14 -8.03 -9.59 2.82
N LEU A 15 -8.54 -8.80 1.86
CA LEU A 15 -7.74 -7.79 1.16
C LEU A 15 -7.21 -6.72 2.13
N ARG A 16 -8.07 -6.19 3.00
CA ARG A 16 -7.67 -5.23 4.02
C ARG A 16 -6.58 -5.81 4.93
N GLN A 17 -6.74 -7.04 5.39
CA GLN A 17 -5.76 -7.70 6.26
C GLN A 17 -4.42 -7.89 5.54
N ALA A 18 -4.42 -8.33 4.28
CA ALA A 18 -3.22 -8.49 3.49
C ALA A 18 -2.48 -7.15 3.29
N ILE A 19 -3.20 -6.08 2.93
CA ILE A 19 -2.63 -4.74 2.74
C ILE A 19 -2.07 -4.18 4.05
N SER A 20 -2.78 -4.34 5.17
CA SER A 20 -2.27 -3.92 6.48
C SER A 20 -1.02 -4.69 6.92
N CYS A 21 -0.94 -5.99 6.62
CA CYS A 21 0.20 -6.84 6.96
C CYS A 21 1.44 -6.49 6.11
N ALA A 22 1.22 -6.25 4.81
CA ALA A 22 2.25 -5.89 3.85
C ALA A 22 2.28 -4.37 3.59
N SER A 23 2.02 -3.55 4.62
CA SER A 23 1.96 -2.10 4.47
C SER A 23 3.33 -1.56 4.07
N ASP A 24 3.41 -1.05 2.85
CA ASP A 24 4.65 -0.56 2.28
C ASP A 24 4.63 0.96 2.04
N ILE A 25 5.76 1.58 2.35
CA ILE A 25 6.02 3.01 2.16
C ILE A 25 7.35 3.23 1.40
N SER A 26 7.93 2.16 0.85
CA SER A 26 9.15 2.24 0.06
C SER A 26 8.94 3.16 -1.16
N VAL A 27 9.94 3.99 -1.44
CA VAL A 27 9.86 4.95 -2.54
C VAL A 27 10.12 4.23 -3.85
N GLY A 28 9.16 4.31 -4.77
CA GLY A 28 9.36 3.91 -6.16
C GLY A 28 10.27 4.91 -6.85
N VAL A 29 11.41 4.44 -7.36
CA VAL A 29 12.37 5.30 -8.06
C VAL A 29 12.29 5.07 -9.56
N TRP A 30 12.59 6.10 -10.34
CA TRP A 30 12.77 6.00 -11.78
C TRP A 30 14.25 5.92 -12.10
N GLN A 31 14.63 5.06 -13.03
CA GLN A 31 16.02 4.88 -13.46
C GLN A 31 16.12 4.89 -14.98
N TRP A 32 17.25 5.37 -15.49
CA TRP A 32 17.55 5.35 -16.91
C TRP A 32 17.82 3.92 -17.37
N GLU A 33 17.10 3.45 -18.38
CA GLU A 33 17.27 2.13 -18.99
C GLU A 33 17.92 2.26 -20.38
N THR A 34 19.21 1.96 -20.47
CA THR A 34 20.01 2.18 -21.68
C THR A 34 19.48 1.44 -22.90
N ALA A 35 18.97 0.21 -22.72
CA ALA A 35 18.44 -0.59 -23.82
C ALA A 35 17.20 0.05 -24.48
N LEU A 36 16.45 0.86 -23.73
CA LEU A 36 15.23 1.50 -24.19
C LEU A 36 15.39 3.00 -24.45
N SER A 37 16.55 3.58 -24.09
CA SER A 37 16.80 5.03 -24.13
C SER A 37 15.69 5.84 -23.43
N ASP A 38 15.23 5.36 -22.27
CA ASP A 38 14.09 5.94 -21.55
C ASP A 38 14.19 5.72 -20.04
N TYR A 39 13.48 6.52 -19.25
CA TYR A 39 13.33 6.30 -17.81
C TYR A 39 12.25 5.25 -17.55
N LYS A 40 12.56 4.24 -16.72
CA LYS A 40 11.62 3.21 -16.29
C LYS A 40 11.50 3.15 -14.77
N PRO A 41 10.32 2.78 -14.26
CA PRO A 41 10.16 2.54 -12.83
C PRO A 41 11.04 1.36 -12.42
N ASN A 42 11.82 1.54 -11.36
CA ASN A 42 12.57 0.48 -10.72
C ASN A 42 11.69 -0.16 -9.65
N PHE A 43 11.34 -1.43 -9.85
CA PHE A 43 10.56 -2.24 -8.92
C PHE A 43 11.41 -3.11 -7.98
N GLY A 44 12.74 -2.96 -8.02
CA GLY A 44 13.69 -3.68 -7.17
C GLY A 44 14.01 -2.99 -5.84
N THR A 45 13.26 -1.95 -5.47
CA THR A 45 13.41 -1.32 -4.14
C THR A 45 13.19 -2.36 -3.05
N GLU A 46 14.11 -2.46 -2.10
CA GLU A 46 13.95 -3.38 -0.98
C GLU A 46 12.75 -2.98 -0.12
N HIS A 47 11.91 -3.97 0.18
CA HIS A 47 10.73 -3.80 1.02
C HIS A 47 11.02 -4.30 2.42
N THR A 48 10.47 -3.63 3.42
CA THR A 48 10.63 -4.02 4.82
C THR A 48 9.27 -3.99 5.51
N CYS A 49 8.96 -5.04 6.27
CA CYS A 49 7.77 -5.08 7.12
C CYS A 49 7.79 -3.92 8.12
N ARG A 50 6.66 -3.24 8.25
CA ARG A 50 6.50 -2.09 9.14
C ARG A 50 5.29 -2.27 10.03
N ASN A 51 5.32 -1.63 11.18
CA ASN A 51 4.17 -1.60 12.08
C ASN A 51 3.09 -0.68 11.47
N PHE A 52 1.94 -1.26 11.12
CA PHE A 52 0.84 -0.56 10.45
C PHE A 52 0.25 0.57 11.30
N ASP A 53 0.17 0.41 12.63
CA ASP A 53 -0.40 1.43 13.52
C ASP A 53 0.46 2.69 13.50
N LYS A 54 1.80 2.55 13.50
CA LYS A 54 2.71 3.70 13.38
C LYS A 54 2.55 4.45 12.07
N ILE A 55 2.24 3.74 10.97
CA ILE A 55 1.96 4.35 9.67
C ILE A 55 0.66 5.17 9.75
N GLN A 56 -0.39 4.62 10.39
CA GLN A 56 -1.64 5.35 10.59
C GLN A 56 -1.47 6.59 11.48
N ASP A 57 -0.76 6.46 12.60
CA ASP A 57 -0.51 7.58 13.53
C ASP A 57 0.23 8.72 12.82
N TRP A 58 1.25 8.38 12.03
CA TRP A 58 1.97 9.34 11.21
C TRP A 58 1.05 10.04 10.20
N ALA A 59 0.19 9.29 9.52
CA ALA A 59 -0.73 9.82 8.51
C ALA A 59 -1.80 10.72 9.14
N ARG A 60 -2.41 10.31 10.26
CA ARG A 60 -3.42 11.08 11.00
C ARG A 60 -2.86 12.37 11.59
N SER A 61 -1.65 12.34 12.15
CA SER A 61 -1.00 13.55 12.68
C SER A 61 -0.62 14.58 11.60
N ARG A 62 -0.72 14.21 10.31
CA ARG A 62 -0.45 15.06 9.15
C ARG A 62 -1.65 15.16 8.21
N SER A 63 -2.83 14.70 8.62
CA SER A 63 -4.03 14.91 7.83
C SER A 63 -4.43 16.38 7.89
N PHE A 64 -4.95 16.90 6.79
CA PHE A 64 -5.60 18.21 6.79
C PHE A 64 -6.94 18.11 7.55
N GLU A 65 -7.37 19.18 8.21
CA GLU A 65 -8.43 19.25 9.24
C GLU A 65 -9.87 18.85 8.81
N ASN A 66 -10.07 18.12 7.71
CA ASN A 66 -11.39 17.65 7.24
C ASN A 66 -11.56 16.12 7.20
N PHE A 67 -10.66 15.35 7.80
CA PHE A 67 -10.76 13.87 7.85
C PHE A 67 -10.51 13.28 9.26
N ALA A 68 -10.56 14.10 10.31
CA ALA A 68 -10.46 13.65 11.70
C ALA A 68 -11.85 13.38 12.31
#